data_AF-W6L7W4-F1
#
_entry.id   AF-W6L7W4-F1
#
_cell.length_a   1.000
_cell.length_b   1.000
_cell.length_c   1.000
_cell.angle_alpha   90.00
_cell.angle_beta   90.00
_cell.angle_gamma   90.00
#
_symmetry.space_group_name_H-M   'P 1'
#
loop_
_entity.id
_entity.type
_entity.pdbx_description
1 polymer ?
#
loop_
_entity_poly.entity_id
_entity_poly.type
_entity_poly.pdbx_seq_one_letter_code
_entity_poly.pdbx_strand_id
1 'polypeptide(L)'
;MSANKTLVPDDEVDELSYHCVLYNIPFDLAVSKIVEYILPPAESAFLTELKDLQVQLITRQLCTYKEQLDTKFGFFDYVILSENKLEREAKLKVHRLVLDWIAQGLMRSLQAVECSARLAQPSYCHSASRFLEWMGQHCKIVTPEYTKDPQKIRTFLLSHVHFLREKDSETGSREVEGNGVATFSVSCLAPKEIVWLKRTLLKFPPILVTNGDLSTTRVDPKQLLDFFHQALGPLIRVCVSSVSNPIEIGGGDEVKEVNSKIKEQNNILEGK
;
A
#
# COMPACT_ATOMS: atom_id res chain seq x y z
N MET A 1 -1.69 -20.89 -22.86
CA MET A 1 -1.83 -21.69 -21.62
C MET A 1 -1.89 -20.70 -20.47
N SER A 2 -3.10 -20.40 -20.00
CA SER A 2 -3.36 -19.36 -19.00
C SER A 2 -3.26 -19.98 -17.61
N ALA A 3 -2.19 -19.67 -16.88
CA ALA A 3 -2.03 -20.12 -15.50
C ALA A 3 -2.76 -19.13 -14.58
N ASN A 4 -4.09 -19.25 -14.50
CA ASN A 4 -4.85 -18.74 -13.36
C ASN A 4 -4.54 -19.64 -12.16
N LYS A 5 -3.36 -19.46 -11.56
CA LYS A 5 -3.13 -19.88 -10.18
C LYS A 5 -3.81 -18.82 -9.33
N THR A 6 -5.05 -19.09 -8.96
CA THR A 6 -5.72 -18.45 -7.83
C THR A 6 -4.72 -18.43 -6.68
N LEU A 7 -4.49 -17.27 -6.07
CA LEU A 7 -3.84 -17.20 -4.76
C LEU A 7 -4.54 -18.20 -3.87
N VAL A 8 -3.85 -19.29 -3.56
CA VAL A 8 -4.40 -20.35 -2.72
C VAL A 8 -4.73 -19.69 -1.38
N PRO A 9 -5.99 -19.77 -0.90
CA PRO A 9 -6.30 -19.41 0.47
C PRO A 9 -5.42 -20.27 1.38
N ASP A 10 -4.54 -19.62 2.14
CA ASP A 10 -3.55 -20.23 3.02
C ASP A 10 -4.22 -21.05 4.14
N ASP A 11 -4.50 -22.34 3.90
CA ASP A 11 -4.92 -23.27 4.95
C ASP A 11 -3.71 -23.86 5.74
N GLU A 12 -2.46 -23.67 5.28
CA GLU A 12 -1.24 -24.25 5.86
C GLU A 12 -0.13 -23.22 6.20
N VAL A 13 -0.46 -22.07 6.79
CA VAL A 13 0.58 -21.08 7.17
C VAL A 13 0.76 -20.99 8.67
N ASP A 14 1.98 -21.28 9.11
CA ASP A 14 2.42 -21.16 10.49
C ASP A 14 3.00 -19.76 10.85
N GLU A 15 3.38 -18.93 9.87
CA GLU A 15 3.97 -17.60 10.12
C GLU A 15 3.05 -16.46 9.61
N LEU A 16 2.53 -15.65 10.53
CA LEU A 16 1.85 -14.40 10.18
C LEU A 16 2.90 -13.30 10.00
N SER A 17 2.94 -12.71 8.80
CA SER A 17 3.89 -11.63 8.47
C SER A 17 3.24 -10.55 7.62
N TYR A 18 3.68 -9.31 7.84
CA TYR A 18 3.09 -8.12 7.25
C TYR A 18 4.17 -7.21 6.70
N HIS A 19 4.11 -6.90 5.40
CA HIS A 19 4.97 -5.92 4.77
C HIS A 19 4.23 -4.59 4.69
N CYS A 20 4.86 -3.53 5.18
CA CYS A 20 4.35 -2.18 5.07
C CYS A 20 5.35 -1.31 4.32
N VAL A 21 4.85 -0.40 3.49
CA VAL A 21 5.68 0.62 2.82
C VAL A 21 5.47 1.97 3.46
N LEU A 22 6.57 2.69 3.64
CA LEU A 22 6.63 4.08 4.06
C LEU A 22 6.74 4.97 2.81
N TYR A 23 5.97 6.06 2.79
CA TYR A 23 5.99 7.04 1.71
C TYR A 23 5.77 8.45 2.26
N ASN A 24 6.08 9.46 1.43
CA ASN A 24 6.11 10.86 1.83
C ASN A 24 7.02 11.13 3.04
N ILE A 25 8.12 10.38 3.18
CA ILE A 25 9.03 10.56 4.32
C ILE A 25 9.85 11.84 4.10
N PRO A 26 9.83 12.81 5.05
CA PRO A 26 10.63 14.02 4.91
C PRO A 26 12.13 13.73 4.73
N PHE A 27 12.80 14.53 3.90
CA PHE A 27 14.21 14.30 3.55
C PHE A 27 15.18 14.41 4.72
N ASP A 28 14.82 15.19 5.73
CA ASP A 28 15.66 15.41 6.91
C ASP A 28 15.24 14.52 8.09
N LEU A 29 14.12 13.80 7.98
CA LEU A 29 13.68 12.87 9.01
C LEU A 29 14.62 11.67 9.11
N ALA A 30 15.24 11.50 10.28
CA ALA A 30 16.13 10.38 10.55
C ALA A 30 15.35 9.06 10.71
N VAL A 31 15.90 7.95 10.22
CA VAL A 31 15.28 6.62 10.34
C VAL A 31 15.05 6.23 11.79
N SER A 32 15.97 6.59 12.70
CA SER A 32 15.84 6.34 14.14
C SER A 32 14.59 6.97 14.74
N LYS A 33 14.14 8.12 14.21
CA LYS A 33 12.89 8.74 14.66
C LYS A 33 11.66 7.99 14.17
N ILE A 34 11.70 7.39 12.99
CA ILE A 34 10.58 6.58 12.46
C ILE A 34 10.36 5.31 13.32
N VAL A 35 11.45 4.70 13.82
CA VAL A 35 11.38 3.48 14.64
C VAL A 35 10.44 3.63 15.83
N GLU A 36 10.45 4.80 16.48
CA GLU A 36 9.61 5.08 17.66
C GLU A 36 8.10 5.08 17.33
N TYR A 37 7.72 5.34 16.08
CA TYR A 37 6.31 5.47 15.65
C TYR A 37 5.76 4.26 14.91
N ILE A 38 6.63 3.34 14.47
CA ILE A 38 6.19 2.05 13.90
C ILE A 38 5.93 0.99 14.97
N LEU A 39 6.17 1.28 16.24
CA LEU A 39 5.83 0.37 17.33
C LEU A 39 4.47 0.74 17.92
N PRO A 40 3.61 -0.25 18.24
CA PRO A 40 2.42 0.02 19.04
C PRO A 40 2.82 0.61 20.41
N PRO A 41 2.06 1.57 20.96
CA PRO A 41 2.30 2.06 22.32
C PRO A 41 2.25 0.92 23.34
N ALA A 42 3.13 0.95 24.34
CA ALA A 42 3.32 -0.12 25.32
C ALA A 42 2.04 -0.52 26.07
N GLU A 43 1.14 0.44 26.32
CA GLU A 43 -0.12 0.25 27.04
C GLU A 43 -1.35 0.22 26.10
N SER A 44 -1.14 -0.06 24.81
CA SER A 44 -2.24 -0.12 23.85
C SER A 44 -3.08 -1.39 24.03
N ALA A 45 -4.41 -1.24 23.89
CA ALA A 45 -5.35 -2.37 23.90
C ALA A 45 -4.96 -3.46 22.88
N PHE A 46 -4.40 -3.06 21.73
CA PHE A 46 -3.86 -3.97 20.73
C PHE A 46 -2.79 -4.92 21.30
N LEU A 47 -1.80 -4.40 22.05
CA LEU A 47 -0.77 -5.26 22.66
C LEU A 47 -1.34 -6.14 23.78
N THR A 48 -2.33 -5.64 24.53
CA THR A 48 -3.04 -6.45 25.53
C THR A 48 -3.73 -7.64 24.88
N GLU A 49 -4.47 -7.43 23.79
CA GLU A 49 -5.16 -8.50 23.08
C GLU A 49 -4.20 -9.51 22.44
N LEU A 50 -3.07 -9.06 21.89
CA LEU A 50 -2.02 -9.97 21.41
C LEU A 50 -1.45 -10.83 22.55
N LYS A 51 -1.21 -10.23 23.71
CA LYS A 51 -0.71 -10.94 24.89
C LYS A 51 -1.70 -11.98 25.39
N ASP A 52 -3.00 -11.68 25.41
CA ASP A 52 -4.05 -12.62 25.80
C ASP A 52 -4.13 -13.82 24.83
N LEU A 53 -3.75 -13.61 23.57
CA LEU A 53 -3.62 -14.65 22.56
C LEU A 53 -2.25 -15.36 22.59
N GLN A 54 -1.38 -15.05 23.56
CA GLN A 54 -0.02 -15.61 23.72
C GLN A 54 0.88 -15.39 22.48
N VAL A 55 0.70 -14.23 21.85
CA VAL A 55 1.50 -13.83 20.68
C VAL A 55 2.18 -12.49 20.89
N GLN A 56 3.24 -12.26 20.13
CA GLN A 56 4.00 -11.02 20.13
C GLN A 56 4.18 -10.51 18.71
N LEU A 57 3.90 -9.22 18.50
CA LEU A 57 4.29 -8.50 17.28
C LEU A 57 5.75 -8.07 17.40
N ILE A 58 6.58 -8.47 16.44
CA ILE A 58 7.97 -8.00 16.33
C ILE A 58 8.17 -7.24 15.02
N THR A 59 8.98 -6.19 15.07
CA THR A 59 9.47 -5.50 13.85
C THR A 59 10.79 -6.15 13.45
N ARG A 60 10.88 -6.71 12.25
CA ARG A 60 12.09 -7.41 11.78
C ARG A 60 13.08 -6.50 11.07
N GLN A 61 12.56 -5.64 10.20
CA GLN A 61 13.38 -4.81 9.34
C GLN A 61 12.72 -3.44 9.18
N LEU A 62 13.54 -2.39 9.15
CA LEU A 62 13.17 -1.07 8.70
C LEU A 62 14.26 -0.59 7.74
N CYS A 63 13.87 -0.16 6.54
CA CYS A 63 14.78 0.37 5.54
C CYS A 63 14.16 1.60 4.88
N THR A 64 14.98 2.61 4.61
CA THR A 64 14.58 3.82 3.88
C THR A 64 15.57 4.11 2.77
N TYR A 65 15.06 4.55 1.63
CA TYR A 65 15.84 4.93 0.46
C TYR A 65 15.83 6.45 0.30
N LYS A 66 17.02 7.04 0.30
CA LYS A 66 17.23 8.46 -0.01
C LYS A 66 17.70 8.59 -1.45
N GLU A 67 16.78 8.90 -2.34
CA GLU A 67 16.98 9.00 -3.78
C GLU A 67 16.83 10.44 -4.27
N GLN A 68 17.11 10.70 -5.56
CA GLN A 68 16.91 12.00 -6.21
C GLN A 68 15.42 12.26 -6.52
N LEU A 69 14.57 12.16 -5.49
CA LEU A 69 13.12 12.42 -5.54
C LEU A 69 12.76 13.61 -4.64
N ASP A 70 11.48 13.87 -4.39
CA ASP A 70 11.01 14.95 -3.50
C ASP A 70 10.83 14.49 -2.04
N THR A 71 10.68 13.19 -1.81
CA THR A 71 10.61 12.56 -0.49
C THR A 71 11.35 11.24 -0.48
N LYS A 72 11.74 10.74 0.71
CA LYS A 72 12.21 9.35 0.84
C LYS A 72 11.00 8.40 0.81
N PHE A 73 11.30 7.14 0.56
CA PHE A 73 10.37 6.03 0.71
C PHE A 73 11.08 4.87 1.39
N GLY A 74 10.35 3.89 1.88
CA GLY A 74 10.93 2.79 2.65
C GLY A 74 9.95 1.67 2.90
N PHE A 75 10.36 0.71 3.70
CA PHE A 75 9.49 -0.36 4.15
C PHE A 75 9.90 -0.82 5.55
N PHE A 76 8.97 -1.51 6.19
CA PHE A 76 9.24 -2.29 7.39
C PHE A 76 8.36 -3.53 7.42
N ASP A 77 8.85 -4.55 8.13
CA ASP A 77 8.21 -5.85 8.22
C ASP A 77 7.82 -6.16 9.66
N TYR A 78 6.59 -6.61 9.86
CA TYR A 78 6.17 -7.26 11.10
C TYR A 78 6.09 -8.77 10.94
N VAL A 79 6.38 -9.46 12.04
CA VAL A 79 6.08 -10.89 12.20
C VAL A 79 5.40 -11.11 13.53
N ILE A 80 4.45 -12.04 13.56
CA ILE A 80 3.88 -12.55 14.81
C ILE A 80 4.68 -13.75 15.26
N LEU A 81 5.26 -13.65 16.45
CA LEU A 81 5.78 -14.80 17.18
C LEU A 81 4.66 -15.34 18.07
N SER A 82 4.56 -16.65 18.14
CA SER A 82 3.63 -17.34 19.01
C SER A 82 4.39 -18.35 19.85
N GLU A 83 4.08 -18.43 21.15
CA GLU A 83 4.67 -19.43 22.03
C GLU A 83 4.19 -20.84 21.69
N ASN A 84 2.97 -20.95 21.16
CA ASN A 84 2.30 -22.19 20.78
C ASN A 84 1.86 -22.16 19.31
N LYS A 85 1.55 -23.32 18.71
CA LYS A 85 0.87 -23.33 17.41
C LYS A 85 -0.52 -22.71 17.59
N LEU A 86 -0.79 -21.66 16.82
CA LEU A 86 -2.10 -21.01 16.82
C LEU A 86 -3.11 -21.84 16.02
N GLU A 87 -4.26 -22.09 16.61
CA GLU A 87 -5.41 -22.62 15.91
C GLU A 87 -5.93 -21.62 14.85
N ARG A 88 -6.66 -22.12 13.86
CA ARG A 88 -7.14 -21.32 12.72
C ARG A 88 -7.93 -20.07 13.17
N GLU A 89 -8.83 -20.21 14.13
CA GLU A 89 -9.65 -19.10 14.62
C GLU A 89 -8.80 -18.02 15.30
N ALA A 90 -7.82 -18.44 16.12
CA ALA A 90 -6.87 -17.52 16.74
C ALA A 90 -6.01 -16.81 15.69
N LYS A 91 -5.52 -17.51 14.65
CA LYS A 91 -4.78 -16.91 13.52
C LYS A 91 -5.61 -15.83 12.83
N LEU A 92 -6.87 -16.10 12.53
CA LEU A 92 -7.78 -15.13 11.90
C LEU A 92 -8.04 -13.92 12.80
N LYS A 93 -8.19 -14.14 14.11
CA LYS A 93 -8.37 -13.06 15.08
C LYS A 93 -7.12 -12.17 15.15
N VAL A 94 -5.93 -12.77 15.30
CA VAL A 94 -4.65 -12.02 15.28
C VAL A 94 -4.51 -11.25 13.97
N HIS A 95 -4.83 -11.87 12.84
CA HIS A 95 -4.74 -11.22 11.54
C HIS A 95 -5.58 -9.95 11.46
N ARG A 96 -6.86 -10.03 11.83
CA ARG A 96 -7.76 -8.88 11.86
C ARG A 96 -7.24 -7.79 12.79
N LEU A 97 -6.78 -8.14 13.99
CA LEU A 97 -6.21 -7.19 14.94
C LEU A 97 -5.03 -6.42 14.35
N VAL A 98 -4.10 -7.11 13.68
CA VAL A 98 -2.94 -6.46 13.05
C VAL A 98 -3.38 -5.55 11.91
N LEU A 99 -4.31 -5.99 11.06
CA LEU A 99 -4.82 -5.18 9.95
C LEU A 99 -5.50 -3.90 10.45
N ASP A 100 -6.35 -4.01 11.47
CA ASP A 100 -7.05 -2.87 12.06
C ASP A 100 -6.07 -1.88 12.70
N TRP A 101 -5.08 -2.40 13.43
CA TRP A 101 -4.02 -1.56 14.01
C TRP A 101 -3.17 -0.88 12.93
N ILE A 102 -2.77 -1.58 11.86
CA ILE A 102 -2.02 -0.97 10.75
C ILE A 102 -2.87 0.13 10.09
N ALA A 103 -4.15 -0.12 9.84
CA ALA A 103 -5.03 0.82 9.16
C ALA A 103 -5.29 2.09 9.97
N GLN A 104 -5.31 1.99 11.31
CA GLN A 104 -5.73 3.10 12.17
C GLN A 104 -4.65 3.58 13.13
N GLY A 105 -4.09 2.67 13.93
CA GLY A 105 -3.13 2.98 14.98
C GLY A 105 -1.79 3.44 14.41
N LEU A 106 -1.21 2.64 13.52
CA LEU A 106 0.07 2.94 12.88
C LEU A 106 0.02 4.24 12.06
N MET A 107 -1.07 4.45 11.31
CA MET A 107 -1.28 5.67 10.54
C MET A 107 -1.29 6.92 11.44
N ARG A 108 -2.03 6.86 12.56
CA ARG A 108 -2.07 7.96 13.54
C ARG A 108 -0.70 8.22 14.17
N SER A 109 0.05 7.18 14.51
CA SER A 109 1.40 7.34 15.06
C SER A 109 2.34 8.05 14.09
N LEU A 110 2.36 7.65 12.81
CA LEU A 110 3.29 8.21 11.82
C LEU A 110 2.95 9.64 11.39
N GLN A 111 1.71 10.10 11.56
CA GLN A 111 1.32 11.49 11.34
C GLN A 111 2.13 12.46 12.21
N ALA A 112 2.56 12.06 13.41
CA ALA A 112 3.36 12.90 14.30
C ALA A 112 4.74 13.28 13.73
N VAL A 113 5.21 12.56 12.71
CA VAL A 113 6.48 12.82 12.01
C VAL A 113 6.28 13.07 10.51
N GLU A 114 5.05 13.43 10.11
CA GLU A 114 4.68 13.73 8.71
C GLU A 114 4.99 12.59 7.73
N CYS A 115 5.02 11.36 8.24
CA CYS A 115 5.29 10.16 7.45
C CYS A 115 3.99 9.39 7.22
N SER A 116 3.86 8.74 6.07
CA SER A 116 2.73 7.85 5.79
C SER A 116 3.19 6.41 5.67
N ALA A 117 2.32 5.47 6.03
CA ALA A 117 2.52 4.05 5.76
C ALA A 117 1.30 3.45 5.07
N ARG A 118 1.43 2.26 4.53
CA ARG A 118 0.29 1.41 4.16
C ARG A 118 0.71 -0.05 4.19
N LEU A 119 -0.27 -0.93 4.36
CA LEU A 119 -0.06 -2.35 4.10
C LEU A 119 0.26 -2.55 2.61
N ALA A 120 1.32 -3.30 2.34
CA ALA A 120 1.88 -3.51 1.01
C ALA A 120 1.68 -4.95 0.51
N GLN A 121 0.58 -5.57 0.93
CA GLN A 121 0.10 -6.88 0.48
C GLN A 121 -1.45 -6.87 0.49
N PRO A 122 -2.11 -7.83 -0.20
CA PRO A 122 -3.56 -7.98 -0.11
C PRO A 122 -4.00 -8.29 1.32
N SER A 123 -5.16 -7.75 1.74
CA SER A 123 -5.64 -7.90 3.12
C SER A 123 -6.05 -9.32 3.49
N TYR A 124 -6.19 -10.23 2.54
CA TYR A 124 -6.44 -11.65 2.78
C TYR A 124 -5.15 -12.48 2.89
N CYS A 125 -3.99 -11.88 2.61
CA CYS A 125 -2.70 -12.56 2.72
C CYS A 125 -2.19 -12.51 4.15
N HIS A 126 -2.06 -13.69 4.76
CA HIS A 126 -1.50 -13.88 6.10
C HIS A 126 0.04 -13.82 6.12
N SER A 127 0.69 -14.06 4.98
CA SER A 127 2.15 -14.06 4.84
C SER A 127 2.63 -13.06 3.79
N ALA A 128 3.25 -11.99 4.28
CA ALA A 128 3.98 -11.02 3.46
C ALA A 128 5.05 -11.69 2.59
N SER A 129 5.83 -12.58 3.19
CA SER A 129 6.95 -13.25 2.53
C SER A 129 6.50 -14.01 1.28
N ARG A 130 5.38 -14.75 1.37
CA ARG A 130 4.79 -15.46 0.22
C ARG A 130 4.32 -14.50 -0.87
N PHE A 131 3.64 -13.43 -0.49
CA PHE A 131 3.19 -12.43 -1.45
C PHE A 131 4.38 -11.77 -2.17
N LEU A 132 5.43 -11.39 -1.43
CA LEU A 132 6.62 -10.75 -1.99
C LEU A 132 7.45 -11.70 -2.86
N GLU A 133 7.51 -12.99 -2.51
CA GLU A 133 8.12 -14.03 -3.34
C GLU A 133 7.33 -14.19 -4.64
N TRP A 134 6.00 -14.30 -4.55
CA TRP A 134 5.13 -14.41 -5.71
C TRP A 134 5.24 -13.18 -6.62
N MET A 135 5.32 -11.97 -6.06
CA MET A 135 5.62 -10.76 -6.81
C MET A 135 6.98 -10.85 -7.51
N GLY A 136 8.02 -11.37 -6.85
CA GLY A 136 9.34 -11.59 -7.45
C GLY A 136 9.35 -12.60 -8.60
N GLN A 137 8.47 -13.60 -8.56
CA GLN A 137 8.32 -14.61 -9.62
C GLN A 137 7.56 -14.10 -10.85
N HIS A 138 6.61 -13.17 -10.64
CA HIS A 138 5.67 -12.77 -11.69
C HIS A 138 5.85 -11.34 -12.21
N CYS A 139 6.37 -10.41 -11.40
CA CYS A 139 6.60 -9.03 -11.81
C CYS A 139 8.06 -8.84 -12.25
N LYS A 140 8.32 -8.85 -13.55
CA LYS A 140 9.68 -8.77 -14.10
C LYS A 140 10.44 -7.52 -13.65
N ILE A 141 9.74 -6.41 -13.43
CA ILE A 141 10.36 -5.12 -13.03
C ILE A 141 11.12 -5.19 -11.70
N VAL A 142 10.75 -6.12 -10.80
CA VAL A 142 11.40 -6.33 -9.51
C VAL A 142 12.42 -7.47 -9.55
N THR A 143 12.94 -7.82 -10.72
CA THR A 143 13.95 -8.88 -10.87
C THR A 143 15.32 -8.29 -11.21
N PRO A 144 16.42 -9.02 -10.95
CA PRO A 144 17.77 -8.60 -11.34
C PRO A 144 17.93 -8.32 -12.85
N GLU A 145 17.04 -8.85 -13.70
CA GLU A 145 17.04 -8.58 -15.14
C GLU A 145 16.66 -7.11 -15.46
N TYR A 146 15.86 -6.48 -14.60
CA TYR A 146 15.33 -5.12 -14.82
C TYR A 146 15.97 -4.07 -13.91
N THR A 147 16.61 -4.47 -12.81
CA THR A 147 17.19 -3.53 -11.84
C THR A 147 18.36 -4.14 -11.09
N LYS A 148 19.32 -3.30 -10.68
CA LYS A 148 20.40 -3.70 -9.77
C LYS A 148 19.94 -3.86 -8.32
N ASP A 149 18.82 -3.23 -7.98
CA ASP A 149 18.23 -3.26 -6.64
C ASP A 149 16.73 -3.61 -6.74
N PRO A 150 16.41 -4.92 -6.80
CA PRO A 150 15.05 -5.45 -6.78
C PRO A 150 14.19 -4.92 -5.63
N GLN A 151 14.78 -4.83 -4.43
CA GLN A 151 14.05 -4.46 -3.23
C GLN A 151 13.63 -3.00 -3.28
N LYS A 152 14.53 -2.09 -3.67
CA LYS A 152 14.21 -0.67 -3.81
C LYS A 152 13.10 -0.41 -4.84
N ILE A 153 13.18 -1.05 -6.01
CA ILE A 153 12.14 -0.91 -7.04
C ILE A 153 10.82 -1.48 -6.54
N ARG A 154 10.82 -2.64 -5.88
CA ARG A 154 9.63 -3.24 -5.29
C ARG A 154 8.98 -2.31 -4.26
N THR A 155 9.77 -1.77 -3.34
CA THR A 155 9.29 -0.83 -2.32
C THR A 155 8.69 0.43 -2.95
N PHE A 156 9.36 1.01 -3.94
CA PHE A 156 8.85 2.18 -4.67
C PHE A 156 7.53 1.89 -5.40
N LEU A 157 7.41 0.73 -6.06
CA LEU A 157 6.18 0.35 -6.76
C LEU A 157 5.05 0.12 -5.77
N LEU A 158 5.30 -0.61 -4.68
CA LEU A 158 4.30 -0.87 -3.65
C LEU A 158 3.85 0.41 -2.93
N SER A 159 4.67 1.46 -2.89
CA SER A 159 4.26 2.79 -2.42
C SER A 159 3.34 3.54 -3.38
N HIS A 160 3.05 3.00 -4.56
CA HIS A 160 2.14 3.60 -5.55
C HIS A 160 0.98 2.67 -5.93
N VAL A 161 0.97 1.47 -5.38
CA VAL A 161 -0.06 0.44 -5.63
C VAL A 161 -1.19 0.57 -4.60
N HIS A 162 -2.41 0.30 -5.07
CA HIS A 162 -3.61 0.21 -4.24
C HIS A 162 -4.20 -1.20 -4.33
N PHE A 163 -4.15 -1.95 -3.23
CA PHE A 163 -4.74 -3.28 -3.15
C PHE A 163 -6.27 -3.21 -3.16
N LEU A 164 -6.90 -4.10 -3.93
CA LEU A 164 -8.36 -4.18 -4.02
C LEU A 164 -8.91 -4.81 -2.73
N ARG A 165 -10.07 -4.33 -2.26
CA ARG A 165 -10.78 -4.99 -1.15
C ARG A 165 -11.54 -6.19 -1.69
N GLU A 166 -11.72 -7.22 -0.87
CA GLU A 166 -12.48 -8.44 -1.25
C GLU A 166 -13.91 -8.15 -1.73
N LYS A 167 -14.53 -7.06 -1.30
CA LYS A 167 -15.88 -6.67 -1.76
C LYS A 167 -15.91 -6.06 -3.17
N ASP A 168 -14.77 -5.56 -3.64
CA ASP A 168 -14.67 -4.88 -4.94
C ASP A 168 -14.57 -5.89 -6.10
N SER A 169 -14.41 -7.20 -5.82
CA SER A 169 -14.39 -8.25 -6.84
C SER A 169 -15.77 -8.80 -7.22
N GLU A 170 -16.83 -8.50 -6.46
CA GLU A 170 -18.16 -9.10 -6.67
C GLU A 170 -19.16 -8.19 -7.43
N THR A 171 -18.85 -6.90 -7.63
CA THR A 171 -19.78 -5.97 -8.32
C THR A 171 -19.10 -5.27 -9.49
N GLY A 172 -19.19 -5.88 -10.68
CA GLY A 172 -18.78 -5.19 -11.90
C GLY A 172 -18.61 -6.10 -13.11
N SER A 173 -19.71 -6.34 -13.80
CA SER A 173 -19.77 -6.94 -15.14
C SER A 173 -18.82 -6.22 -16.11
N ARG A 174 -17.73 -6.90 -16.49
CA ARG A 174 -17.15 -6.94 -17.85
C ARG A 174 -16.03 -7.95 -17.83
N GLU A 175 -16.13 -8.95 -18.69
CA GLU A 175 -15.04 -9.84 -19.06
C GLU A 175 -13.81 -8.99 -19.41
N VAL A 176 -12.84 -8.94 -18.50
CA VAL A 176 -11.45 -8.59 -18.77
C VAL A 176 -10.64 -9.66 -18.08
N GLU A 177 -9.98 -10.49 -18.88
CA GLU A 177 -9.05 -11.51 -18.41
C GLU A 177 -8.05 -10.90 -17.42
N GLY A 178 -7.99 -11.46 -16.20
CA GLY A 178 -6.99 -11.16 -15.18
C GLY A 178 -7.49 -10.26 -14.05
N ASN A 179 -8.11 -10.86 -13.03
CA ASN A 179 -8.40 -10.18 -11.76
C ASN A 179 -7.09 -9.96 -10.97
N GLY A 180 -6.32 -8.94 -11.33
CA GLY A 180 -5.17 -8.49 -10.54
C GLY A 180 -5.59 -8.13 -9.12
N VAL A 181 -4.71 -8.33 -8.14
CA VAL A 181 -5.00 -8.13 -6.70
C VAL A 181 -4.86 -6.68 -6.25
N ALA A 182 -4.33 -5.85 -7.13
CA ALA A 182 -4.06 -4.46 -6.88
C ALA A 182 -4.12 -3.64 -8.16
N THR A 183 -4.16 -2.33 -8.01
CA THR A 183 -4.14 -1.37 -9.11
C THR A 183 -2.93 -0.46 -9.00
N PHE A 184 -2.37 -0.10 -10.16
CA PHE A 184 -1.30 0.88 -10.29
C PHE A 184 -1.69 1.88 -11.36
N SER A 185 -1.70 3.17 -11.03
CA SER A 185 -1.98 4.22 -12.01
C SER A 185 -0.68 4.80 -12.53
N VAL A 186 -0.44 4.78 -13.83
CA VAL A 186 0.76 5.42 -14.40
C VAL A 186 0.76 6.93 -14.16
N SER A 187 -0.43 7.54 -14.10
CA SER A 187 -0.60 8.97 -13.86
C SER A 187 -0.34 9.41 -12.42
N CYS A 188 -0.17 8.49 -11.47
CA CYS A 188 0.26 8.88 -10.12
C CYS A 188 1.77 9.16 -10.04
N LEU A 189 2.55 8.78 -11.06
CA LEU A 189 3.99 9.05 -11.10
C LEU A 189 4.26 10.51 -11.46
N ALA A 190 5.02 11.18 -10.60
CA ALA A 190 5.54 12.51 -10.89
C ALA A 190 6.63 12.45 -11.99
N PRO A 191 6.86 13.54 -12.75
CA PRO A 191 7.91 13.59 -13.76
C PRO A 191 9.31 13.21 -13.23
N LYS A 192 9.67 13.65 -12.01
CA LYS A 192 10.94 13.29 -11.36
C LYS A 192 11.06 11.79 -11.08
N GLU A 193 9.96 11.15 -10.71
CA GLU A 193 9.91 9.70 -10.48
C GLU A 193 10.09 8.93 -11.78
N ILE A 194 9.48 9.38 -12.87
CA ILE A 194 9.67 8.79 -14.20
C ILE A 194 11.15 8.87 -14.62
N VAL A 195 11.80 10.02 -14.42
CA VAL A 195 13.23 10.19 -14.69
C VAL A 195 14.07 9.28 -13.79
N TRP A 196 13.75 9.19 -12.51
CA TRP A 196 14.45 8.32 -11.57
C TRP A 196 14.30 6.84 -11.94
N LEU A 197 13.10 6.40 -12.32
CA LEU A 197 12.84 5.05 -12.80
C LEU A 197 13.68 4.75 -14.06
N LYS A 198 13.74 5.68 -15.02
CA LYS A 198 14.60 5.52 -16.21
C LYS A 198 16.07 5.33 -15.87
N ARG A 199 16.58 6.02 -14.84
CA ARG A 199 17.97 5.90 -14.38
C ARG A 199 18.23 4.62 -13.59
N THR A 200 17.22 4.16 -12.84
CA THR A 200 17.37 3.00 -11.94
C THR A 200 17.15 1.67 -12.66
N LEU A 201 16.23 1.63 -13.63
CA LEU A 201 15.88 0.44 -14.37
C LEU A 201 16.81 0.23 -15.57
N LEU A 202 17.22 -1.02 -15.78
CA LEU A 202 18.02 -1.46 -16.93
C LEU A 202 17.20 -1.41 -18.23
N LYS A 203 15.89 -1.59 -18.11
CA LYS A 203 14.91 -1.54 -19.20
C LYS A 203 13.82 -0.56 -18.82
N PHE A 204 13.66 0.50 -19.62
CA PHE A 204 12.60 1.48 -19.46
C PHE A 204 12.37 2.20 -20.80
N PRO A 205 11.12 2.57 -21.13
CA PRO A 205 10.81 3.30 -22.36
C PRO A 205 11.70 4.55 -22.56
N PRO A 206 11.94 4.96 -23.81
CA PRO A 206 12.62 6.22 -24.09
C PRO A 206 11.90 7.41 -23.45
N ILE A 207 12.68 8.33 -22.88
CA ILE A 207 12.16 9.58 -22.32
C ILE A 207 12.69 10.75 -23.15
N LEU A 208 11.83 11.74 -23.42
CA LEU A 208 12.19 12.99 -24.06
C LEU A 208 12.34 14.06 -22.97
N VAL A 209 13.53 14.64 -22.87
CA VAL A 209 13.80 15.78 -21.98
C VAL A 209 14.16 16.96 -22.86
N THR A 210 13.39 18.05 -22.78
CA THR A 210 13.60 19.22 -23.63
C THR A 210 14.54 20.19 -22.92
N ASN A 211 15.56 20.70 -23.61
CA ASN A 211 16.51 21.69 -23.08
C ASN A 211 17.21 21.30 -21.76
N GLY A 212 17.30 19.99 -21.46
CA GLY A 212 17.87 19.51 -20.19
C GLY A 212 17.00 19.78 -18.96
N ASP A 213 15.82 20.36 -19.12
CA ASP A 213 14.89 20.64 -18.03
C ASP A 213 14.06 19.39 -17.72
N LEU A 214 14.34 18.77 -16.55
CA LEU A 214 13.65 17.57 -16.08
C LEU A 214 12.15 17.80 -15.85
N SER A 215 11.71 19.05 -15.63
CA SER A 215 10.30 19.39 -15.49
C SER A 215 9.52 19.23 -16.81
N THR A 216 10.23 19.23 -17.94
CA THR A 216 9.65 19.03 -19.29
C THR A 216 9.69 17.58 -19.75
N THR A 217 10.08 16.63 -18.87
CA THR A 217 10.20 15.22 -19.24
C THR A 217 8.87 14.68 -19.73
N ARG A 218 8.86 14.15 -20.96
CA ARG A 218 7.72 13.45 -21.55
C ARG A 218 8.12 12.04 -21.90
N VAL A 219 7.21 11.11 -21.62
CA VAL A 219 7.26 9.74 -22.12
C VAL A 219 6.00 9.54 -22.93
N ASP A 220 6.11 8.78 -24.02
CA ASP A 220 4.91 8.35 -24.74
C ASP A 220 3.97 7.62 -23.76
N PRO A 221 2.76 8.14 -23.50
CA PRO A 221 1.90 7.57 -22.46
C PRO A 221 1.51 6.12 -22.74
N LYS A 222 1.39 5.75 -24.02
CA LYS A 222 1.05 4.40 -24.44
C LYS A 222 2.22 3.44 -24.19
N GLN A 223 3.44 3.81 -24.57
CA GLN A 223 4.63 2.99 -24.29
C GLN A 223 4.88 2.81 -22.80
N LEU A 224 4.62 3.85 -22.00
CA LEU A 224 4.75 3.77 -20.55
C LEU A 224 3.71 2.83 -19.94
N LEU A 225 2.46 2.92 -20.41
CA LEU A 225 1.37 2.02 -20.00
C LEU A 225 1.68 0.57 -20.38
N ASP A 226 2.03 0.32 -21.64
CA ASP A 226 2.37 -1.01 -22.15
C ASP A 226 3.54 -1.63 -21.38
N PHE A 227 4.56 -0.83 -21.06
CA PHE A 227 5.69 -1.24 -20.25
C PHE A 227 5.25 -1.73 -18.86
N PHE A 228 4.47 -0.93 -18.13
CA PHE A 228 4.01 -1.31 -16.80
C PHE A 228 3.03 -2.47 -16.83
N HIS A 229 2.14 -2.57 -17.83
CA HIS A 229 1.27 -3.74 -18.02
C HIS A 229 2.08 -5.02 -18.13
N GLN A 230 3.12 -5.02 -18.97
CA GLN A 230 3.96 -6.20 -19.16
C GLN A 230 4.83 -6.52 -17.96
N ALA A 231 5.26 -5.49 -17.21
CA ALA A 231 6.24 -5.66 -16.15
C ALA A 231 5.61 -5.93 -14.77
N LEU A 232 4.34 -5.55 -14.56
CA LEU A 232 3.57 -5.76 -13.33
C LEU A 232 2.46 -6.80 -13.45
N GLY A 233 2.04 -7.14 -14.68
CA GLY A 233 1.08 -8.21 -14.92
C GLY A 233 1.69 -9.60 -14.62
N PRO A 234 0.88 -10.58 -14.17
CA PRO A 234 -0.58 -10.54 -13.98
C PRO A 234 -1.03 -10.00 -12.60
N LEU A 235 -0.10 -9.66 -11.71
CA LEU A 235 -0.41 -9.39 -10.31
C LEU A 235 -1.17 -8.08 -10.10
N ILE A 236 -0.73 -7.04 -10.79
CA ILE A 236 -1.20 -5.67 -10.58
C ILE A 236 -1.81 -5.16 -11.89
N ARG A 237 -3.07 -4.74 -11.82
CA ARG A 237 -3.77 -4.11 -12.94
C ARG A 237 -3.26 -2.68 -13.12
N VAL A 238 -2.73 -2.37 -14.29
CA VAL A 238 -2.27 -0.99 -14.58
C VAL A 238 -3.38 -0.20 -15.27
N CYS A 239 -3.58 1.05 -14.84
CA CYS A 239 -4.58 1.96 -15.39
C CYS A 239 -4.01 3.38 -15.60
N VAL A 240 -4.74 4.21 -16.33
CA VAL A 240 -4.34 5.61 -16.62
C VAL A 240 -4.95 6.59 -15.62
N SER A 241 -6.07 6.27 -14.98
CA SER A 241 -6.68 7.11 -13.94
C SER A 241 -6.30 6.63 -12.54
N SER A 242 -6.01 7.55 -11.62
CA SER A 242 -6.01 7.25 -10.19
C SER A 242 -7.43 6.84 -9.80
N VAL A 243 -7.61 5.63 -9.27
CA VAL A 243 -8.84 5.31 -8.56
C VAL A 243 -8.80 6.08 -7.24
N SER A 244 -9.31 7.31 -7.28
CA SER A 244 -9.52 8.12 -6.09
C SER A 244 -10.70 7.55 -5.32
N ASN A 245 -10.43 6.72 -4.32
CA ASN A 245 -11.30 6.59 -3.15
C ASN A 245 -10.41 6.69 -1.90
N PRO A 246 -10.10 7.91 -1.42
CA PRO A 246 -9.86 8.07 0.01
C PRO A 246 -11.18 7.72 0.70
N ILE A 247 -11.21 6.60 1.42
CA ILE A 247 -12.38 6.28 2.23
C ILE A 247 -12.27 7.14 3.49
N GLU A 248 -13.09 8.18 3.54
CA GLU A 248 -13.61 8.70 4.79
C GLU A 248 -14.34 7.54 5.50
N ILE A 249 -13.69 6.96 6.51
CA ILE A 249 -14.37 6.11 7.49
C ILE A 249 -14.46 6.94 8.77
N GLY A 250 -15.62 7.56 9.01
CA GLY A 250 -15.87 8.27 10.26
C GLY A 250 -16.82 9.44 10.14
N GLY A 251 -18.05 9.21 9.70
CA GLY A 251 -19.18 10.12 9.91
C GLY A 251 -20.29 9.36 10.60
N GLY A 252 -20.13 9.12 11.90
CA GLY A 252 -21.19 8.63 12.76
C GLY A 252 -22.39 9.58 12.70
N ASP A 253 -23.57 9.01 12.91
CA ASP A 253 -24.86 9.67 13.00
C ASP A 253 -24.81 10.94 13.88
N GLU A 254 -24.64 12.12 13.28
CA GLU A 254 -24.94 13.40 13.96
C GLU A 254 -25.25 14.58 13.00
N VAL A 255 -25.55 14.33 11.73
CA VAL A 255 -25.88 15.40 10.73
C VAL A 255 -27.36 15.45 10.36
N LYS A 256 -28.24 14.69 11.03
CA LYS A 256 -29.70 14.76 10.81
C LYS A 256 -30.44 15.77 11.69
N GLU A 257 -29.79 16.42 12.66
CA GLU A 257 -30.48 17.34 13.58
C GLU A 257 -30.13 18.84 13.41
N VAL A 258 -29.20 19.18 12.50
CA VAL A 258 -28.86 20.59 12.20
C VAL A 258 -29.62 21.13 10.97
N ASN A 259 -30.03 20.24 10.05
CA ASN A 259 -30.75 20.64 8.84
C ASN A 259 -32.28 20.81 9.02
N SER A 260 -32.85 20.43 10.17
CA SER A 260 -34.25 20.78 10.50
C SER A 260 -34.37 22.18 11.12
N LYS A 261 -33.38 22.63 11.90
CA LYS A 261 -33.38 23.95 12.56
C LYS A 261 -33.06 25.13 11.63
N ILE A 262 -32.36 24.89 10.52
CA ILE A 262 -32.08 25.94 9.51
C ILE A 262 -33.28 26.14 8.56
N LYS A 263 -34.12 25.12 8.36
CA LYS A 263 -35.33 25.23 7.53
C LYS A 263 -36.49 25.95 8.24
N GLU A 264 -36.49 25.98 9.56
CA GLU A 264 -37.55 26.63 10.35
C GLU A 264 -37.28 28.12 10.60
N GLN A 265 -36.02 28.59 10.52
CA GLN A 265 -35.69 30.02 10.63
C GLN A 265 -35.83 30.80 9.31
N ASN A 266 -35.72 30.15 8.15
CA ASN A 266 -35.86 30.83 6.85
C ASN A 266 -37.32 30.99 6.38
N ASN A 267 -38.28 30.27 6.97
CA ASN A 267 -39.71 30.44 6.65
C ASN A 267 -40.41 31.56 7.44
N ILE A 268 -39.71 32.25 8.34
CA ILE A 268 -40.25 33.38 9.13
C ILE A 268 -39.84 34.75 8.52
N LEU A 269 -38.94 34.77 7.54
CA LEU A 269 -38.40 36.01 6.95
C LEU A 269 -38.88 36.32 5.52
N GLU A 270 -39.66 35.44 4.86
CA GLU A 270 -40.27 35.71 3.54
C GLU A 270 -41.80 35.86 3.59
N GLY A 271 -42.36 36.08 4.79
CA GLY A 271 -43.80 36.23 5.01
C GLY A 271 -44.19 37.56 5.66
N LYS A 272 -43.79 38.70 5.09
CA LYS A 272 -44.43 40.02 5.28
C LYS A 272 -44.24 40.89 4.05
#